data_AF-A0A2U1FKM8-F1
#
_entry.id   AF-A0A2U1FKM8-F1
#
_cell.length_a   1.000
_cell.length_b   1.000
_cell.length_c   1.000
_cell.angle_alpha   90.00
_cell.angle_beta   90.00
_cell.angle_gamma   90.00
#
_symmetry.space_group_name_H-M   'P 1'
#
loop_
_entity.id
_entity.type
_entity.pdbx_description
1 polymer ?
#
loop_
_entity_poly.entity_id
_entity_poly.type
_entity_poly.pdbx_seq_one_letter_code
_entity_poly.pdbx_strand_id
1 'polypeptide(L)'
;MTTYTAITIGPIYRTIMKARSTKAFWTASYMFSWIMKRLVEELSKKNISIISPYADTSKTIKKVGLYPDRLFAVGKVDNIKDIISKIEDELVKKFMKIPDTEWEEHEIKEFLSSYIKVSSITIDSDKKEGLLLELNKYLDTQELNQVAVSFSSNDYLTKFLESKNNPFIVGDFGKEERAFESISEIAVSGYLSDEEVRSYLNETQEVNYPKLSAEREDFLNCYKYMAIVKADGDNFGKYISKLDTVEKMQSFSKHFFDFSEEAAKKLFTMRAKPIYIGGDDLFFFTPVRMPLLEKDIFDLIETVEQSFHGFREKLGENSLSMSYGVSILYYKSPMSEAMEVADAMLRKAKDGENKDRVAVSIQKHSGQKIEFLLPCKHTVSVASGQQTLYNAARDLMKRTVSNPSMIKGLIYWIDEMYEPIISKVAGDAERLKAVFENFFDEDVHKDNCFLDDVREFIVCMHSSGEVSDVKVQKELLHGILRYCQFVNAKDEK
;
A
#
# COMPACT_ATOMS: atom_id res chain seq x y z
N MET A 1 -38.02 15.95 2.50
CA MET A 1 -37.19 14.93 3.17
C MET A 1 -36.94 13.79 2.22
N THR A 2 -35.67 13.61 1.88
CA THR A 2 -35.21 12.44 1.12
C THR A 2 -34.71 11.41 2.12
N THR A 3 -35.11 10.16 1.97
CA THR A 3 -34.60 9.06 2.79
C THR A 3 -33.25 8.60 2.25
N TYR A 4 -32.31 8.33 3.15
CA TYR A 4 -30.99 7.80 2.83
C TYR A 4 -30.68 6.60 3.69
N THR A 5 -30.06 5.57 3.11
CA THR A 5 -29.54 4.42 3.84
C THR A 5 -28.01 4.37 3.71
N ALA A 6 -27.33 4.18 4.83
CA ALA A 6 -25.91 3.90 4.88
C ALA A 6 -25.67 2.51 5.47
N ILE A 7 -24.68 1.79 4.93
CA ILE A 7 -24.33 0.41 5.29
C ILE A 7 -22.81 0.34 5.50
N THR A 8 -22.37 -0.41 6.51
CA THR A 8 -20.96 -0.74 6.75
C THR A 8 -20.80 -2.24 6.99
N ILE A 9 -19.64 -2.80 6.59
CA ILE A 9 -19.29 -4.21 6.78
C ILE A 9 -18.03 -4.35 7.65
N GLY A 10 -18.01 -5.35 8.53
CA GLY A 10 -16.84 -5.63 9.37
C GLY A 10 -16.89 -6.99 10.06
N PRO A 11 -15.88 -7.33 10.89
CA PRO A 11 -14.73 -6.49 11.29
C PRO A 11 -13.48 -6.69 10.39
N ILE A 12 -13.20 -5.75 9.49
CA ILE A 12 -12.15 -5.90 8.45
C ILE A 12 -10.75 -5.99 9.03
N TYR A 13 -10.30 -4.99 9.79
CA TYR A 13 -8.94 -4.94 10.34
C TYR A 13 -8.63 -6.20 11.18
N ARG A 14 -9.56 -6.62 12.04
CA ARG A 14 -9.40 -7.83 12.87
C ARG A 14 -9.28 -9.09 12.04
N THR A 15 -10.03 -9.21 10.94
CA THR A 15 -9.90 -10.35 10.02
C THR A 15 -8.57 -10.34 9.29
N ILE A 16 -8.14 -9.18 8.78
CA ILE A 16 -6.86 -9.04 8.09
C ILE A 16 -5.69 -9.42 9.00
N MET A 17 -5.73 -9.00 10.27
CA MET A 17 -4.68 -9.34 11.26
C MET A 17 -4.61 -10.83 11.64
N LYS A 18 -5.63 -11.64 11.30
CA LYS A 18 -5.56 -13.11 11.46
C LYS A 18 -4.78 -13.80 10.34
N ALA A 19 -4.61 -13.14 9.20
CA ALA A 19 -3.88 -13.71 8.07
C ALA A 19 -2.38 -13.84 8.38
N ARG A 20 -1.77 -14.94 7.97
CA ARG A 20 -0.34 -15.21 8.18
C ARG A 20 0.44 -15.34 6.88
N SER A 21 -0.23 -15.64 5.78
CA SER A 21 0.38 -15.74 4.44
C SER A 21 -0.16 -14.67 3.49
N THR A 22 0.60 -14.36 2.44
CA THR A 22 0.22 -13.39 1.40
C THR A 22 -1.14 -13.71 0.77
N LYS A 23 -1.41 -14.99 0.53
CA LYS A 23 -2.71 -15.48 0.04
C LYS A 23 -3.84 -15.21 1.04
N ALA A 24 -3.59 -15.36 2.33
CA ALA A 24 -4.59 -15.17 3.38
C ALA A 24 -4.93 -13.69 3.52
N PHE A 25 -3.93 -12.80 3.42
CA PHE A 25 -4.15 -11.35 3.36
C PHE A 25 -4.98 -10.96 2.14
N TRP A 26 -4.63 -11.50 0.96
CA TRP A 26 -5.42 -11.29 -0.25
C TRP A 26 -6.86 -11.79 -0.08
N THR A 27 -7.03 -13.03 0.41
CA THR A 27 -8.35 -13.66 0.58
C THR A 27 -9.21 -12.88 1.58
N ALA A 28 -8.63 -12.43 2.70
CA ALA A 28 -9.33 -11.65 3.71
C ALA A 28 -9.85 -10.33 3.13
N SER A 29 -8.97 -9.55 2.48
CA SER A 29 -9.32 -8.30 1.81
C SER A 29 -10.38 -8.52 0.73
N TYR A 30 -10.13 -9.48 -0.16
CA TYR A 30 -11.00 -9.77 -1.30
C TYR A 30 -12.37 -10.27 -0.87
N MET A 31 -12.47 -11.04 0.22
CA MET A 31 -13.74 -11.52 0.76
C MET A 31 -14.67 -10.36 1.14
N PHE A 32 -14.18 -9.34 1.87
CA PHE A 32 -14.99 -8.17 2.21
C PHE A 32 -15.36 -7.34 0.98
N SER A 33 -14.41 -7.13 0.07
CA SER A 33 -14.71 -6.45 -1.18
C SER A 33 -15.76 -7.20 -2.02
N TRP A 34 -15.71 -8.53 -2.03
CA TRP A 34 -16.71 -9.38 -2.68
C TRP A 34 -18.08 -9.27 -2.00
N ILE A 35 -18.14 -9.25 -0.67
CA ILE A 35 -19.40 -9.02 0.09
C ILE A 35 -20.01 -7.68 -0.31
N MET A 36 -19.21 -6.60 -0.33
CA MET A 36 -19.70 -5.28 -0.73
C MET A 36 -20.19 -5.28 -2.19
N LYS A 37 -19.44 -5.89 -3.11
CA LYS A 37 -19.87 -6.03 -4.50
C LYS A 37 -21.23 -6.73 -4.61
N ARG A 38 -21.42 -7.84 -3.88
CA ARG A 38 -22.71 -8.56 -3.87
C ARG A 38 -23.83 -7.70 -3.27
N LEU A 39 -23.58 -6.92 -2.23
CA LEU A 39 -24.55 -5.97 -1.69
C LEU A 39 -24.96 -4.94 -2.75
N VAL A 40 -23.99 -4.31 -3.42
CA VAL A 40 -24.25 -3.36 -4.51
C VAL A 40 -25.11 -4.01 -5.62
N GLU A 41 -24.78 -5.23 -6.04
CA GLU A 41 -25.51 -5.96 -7.07
C GLU A 41 -26.96 -6.27 -6.67
N GLU A 42 -27.19 -6.76 -5.45
CA GLU A 42 -28.53 -7.10 -4.97
C GLU A 42 -29.40 -5.87 -4.71
N LEU A 43 -28.82 -4.76 -4.24
CA LEU A 43 -29.51 -3.48 -4.08
C LEU A 43 -29.88 -2.88 -5.44
N SER A 44 -28.97 -2.94 -6.41
CA SER A 44 -29.22 -2.46 -7.77
C SER A 44 -30.37 -3.23 -8.44
N LYS A 45 -30.46 -4.55 -8.25
CA LYS A 45 -31.59 -5.39 -8.74
C LYS A 45 -32.94 -4.98 -8.15
N LYS A 46 -32.94 -4.35 -6.98
CA LYS A 46 -34.13 -3.81 -6.31
C LYS A 46 -34.41 -2.34 -6.68
N ASN A 47 -33.72 -1.80 -7.70
CA ASN A 47 -33.81 -0.40 -8.15
C ASN A 47 -33.46 0.63 -7.05
N ILE A 48 -32.59 0.27 -6.12
CA ILE A 48 -32.08 1.18 -5.09
C ILE A 48 -30.94 2.00 -5.70
N SER A 49 -31.03 3.32 -5.63
CA SER A 49 -30.03 4.23 -6.22
C SER A 49 -28.81 4.36 -5.30
N ILE A 50 -27.72 3.69 -5.66
CA ILE A 50 -26.47 3.73 -4.91
C ILE A 50 -25.73 5.05 -5.21
N ILE A 51 -25.31 5.73 -4.14
CA ILE A 51 -24.51 6.96 -4.18
C ILE A 51 -23.03 6.61 -4.29
N SER A 52 -22.57 5.68 -3.45
CA SER A 52 -21.20 5.15 -3.43
C SER A 52 -21.20 3.80 -2.71
N PRO A 53 -20.38 2.82 -3.11
CA PRO A 53 -19.44 2.86 -4.23
C PRO A 53 -20.14 2.70 -5.59
N TYR A 54 -19.55 3.31 -6.61
CA TYR A 54 -19.87 2.98 -8.00
C TYR A 54 -19.46 1.53 -8.30
N ALA A 55 -20.23 0.85 -9.13
CA ALA A 55 -19.97 -0.52 -9.54
C ALA A 55 -20.25 -0.69 -11.03
N ASP A 56 -19.22 -1.07 -11.79
CA ASP A 56 -19.42 -1.66 -13.11
C ASP A 56 -19.37 -3.18 -12.99
N THR A 57 -20.54 -3.80 -12.93
CA THR A 57 -20.71 -5.25 -12.78
C THR A 57 -20.30 -6.03 -14.03
N SER A 58 -20.06 -5.37 -15.16
CA SER A 58 -19.81 -6.01 -16.45
C SER A 58 -18.33 -6.13 -16.83
N LYS A 59 -17.45 -5.26 -16.30
CA LYS A 59 -16.06 -5.12 -16.76
C LYS A 59 -15.01 -4.93 -15.67
N THR A 60 -15.31 -5.34 -14.43
CA THR A 60 -14.36 -5.18 -13.32
C THR A 60 -13.10 -6.03 -13.51
N ILE A 61 -11.92 -5.44 -13.30
CA ILE A 61 -10.67 -6.22 -13.15
C ILE A 61 -10.79 -7.22 -11.99
N LYS A 62 -10.28 -8.43 -12.20
CA LYS A 62 -10.22 -9.50 -11.20
C LYS A 62 -8.93 -9.43 -10.39
N LYS A 63 -8.80 -10.26 -9.35
CA LYS A 63 -7.59 -10.42 -8.52
C LYS A 63 -7.25 -9.26 -7.59
N VAL A 64 -8.17 -8.30 -7.39
CA VAL A 64 -7.98 -7.15 -6.50
C VAL A 64 -9.31 -6.76 -5.86
N GLY A 65 -9.30 -6.37 -4.58
CA GLY A 65 -10.47 -5.79 -3.91
C GLY A 65 -10.66 -4.33 -4.34
N LEU A 66 -11.80 -3.99 -4.94
CA LEU A 66 -12.08 -2.62 -5.45
C LEU A 66 -13.23 -1.91 -4.73
N TYR A 67 -14.01 -2.69 -3.99
CA TYR A 67 -15.22 -2.22 -3.32
C TYR A 67 -14.92 -1.93 -1.85
N PRO A 68 -15.20 -0.72 -1.37
CA PRO A 68 -14.97 -0.32 0.01
C PRO A 68 -15.88 -1.00 1.02
N ASP A 69 -15.65 -0.70 2.28
CA ASP A 69 -16.39 -1.22 3.43
C ASP A 69 -17.70 -0.47 3.70
N ARG A 70 -17.89 0.71 3.09
CA ARG A 70 -19.06 1.57 3.25
C ARG A 70 -19.87 1.70 1.97
N LEU A 71 -21.19 1.69 2.12
CA LEU A 71 -22.16 1.94 1.05
C LEU A 71 -23.18 3.00 1.48
N PHE A 72 -23.49 3.91 0.56
CA PHE A 72 -24.50 4.95 0.72
C PHE A 72 -25.51 4.85 -0.42
N ALA A 73 -26.80 4.93 -0.11
CA ALA A 73 -27.88 4.82 -1.08
C ALA A 73 -29.01 5.83 -0.79
N VAL A 74 -29.73 6.20 -1.84
CA VAL A 74 -30.98 6.97 -1.76
C VAL A 74 -32.14 5.99 -1.62
N GLY A 75 -33.04 6.30 -0.69
CA GLY A 75 -34.21 5.50 -0.36
C GLY A 75 -33.96 4.55 0.80
N LYS A 76 -35.05 3.99 1.30
CA LYS A 76 -35.03 2.97 2.34
C LYS A 76 -34.66 1.62 1.74
N VAL A 77 -33.71 0.93 2.36
CA VAL A 77 -33.40 -0.47 2.02
C VAL A 77 -34.29 -1.40 2.87
N ASP A 78 -35.46 -1.73 2.34
CA ASP A 78 -36.30 -2.76 2.95
C ASP A 78 -35.66 -4.15 2.81
N ASN A 79 -35.87 -5.00 3.82
CA ASN A 79 -35.38 -6.39 3.85
C ASN A 79 -33.87 -6.55 3.67
N ILE A 80 -33.08 -5.61 4.19
CA ILE A 80 -31.61 -5.73 4.17
C ILE A 80 -31.13 -7.05 4.79
N LYS A 81 -31.81 -7.54 5.84
CA LYS A 81 -31.50 -8.82 6.48
C LYS A 81 -31.61 -10.01 5.51
N ASP A 82 -32.61 -10.01 4.63
CA ASP A 82 -32.79 -11.08 3.65
C ASP A 82 -31.68 -11.04 2.59
N ILE A 83 -31.25 -9.82 2.20
CA ILE A 83 -30.12 -9.63 1.27
C ILE A 83 -28.83 -10.15 1.91
N ILE A 84 -28.57 -9.79 3.17
CA ILE A 84 -27.40 -10.25 3.92
C ILE A 84 -27.42 -11.77 4.04
N SER A 85 -28.54 -12.37 4.46
CA SER A 85 -28.66 -13.82 4.61
C SER A 85 -28.41 -14.57 3.30
N LYS A 86 -28.85 -14.02 2.16
CA LYS A 86 -28.55 -14.58 0.84
C LYS A 86 -27.04 -14.54 0.52
N ILE A 87 -26.36 -13.45 0.84
CA ILE A 87 -24.92 -13.30 0.62
C ILE A 87 -24.13 -14.23 1.55
N GLU A 88 -24.57 -14.37 2.80
CA GLU A 88 -24.02 -15.34 3.74
C GLU A 88 -24.17 -16.77 3.22
N ASP A 89 -25.34 -17.16 2.70
CA ASP A 89 -25.54 -18.48 2.10
C ASP A 89 -24.61 -18.74 0.90
N GLU A 90 -24.32 -17.72 0.08
CA GLU A 90 -23.32 -17.81 -0.98
C GLU A 90 -21.90 -17.98 -0.44
N LEU A 91 -21.58 -17.33 0.70
CA LEU A 91 -20.29 -17.46 1.37
C LEU A 91 -20.13 -18.82 2.07
N VAL A 92 -21.18 -19.32 2.72
CA VAL A 92 -21.24 -20.69 3.28
C VAL A 92 -20.89 -21.69 2.20
N LYS A 93 -21.49 -21.59 1.01
CA LYS A 93 -21.17 -22.46 -0.14
C LYS A 93 -19.71 -22.37 -0.59
N LYS A 94 -19.00 -21.27 -0.33
CA LYS A 94 -17.56 -21.18 -0.58
C LYS A 94 -16.76 -21.87 0.53
N PHE A 95 -17.13 -21.69 1.79
CA PHE A 95 -16.48 -22.41 2.90
C PHE A 95 -16.64 -23.93 2.77
N MET A 96 -17.81 -24.41 2.38
CA MET A 96 -18.09 -25.84 2.17
C MET A 96 -17.32 -26.47 0.99
N LYS A 97 -16.64 -25.67 0.17
CA LYS A 97 -15.79 -26.16 -0.95
C LYS A 97 -14.33 -26.35 -0.56
N ILE A 98 -13.95 -26.02 0.68
CA ILE A 98 -12.60 -26.29 1.17
C ILE A 98 -12.42 -27.81 1.30
N PRO A 99 -11.36 -28.40 0.71
CA PRO A 99 -11.10 -29.83 0.84
C PRO A 99 -10.67 -30.19 2.26
N ASP A 100 -10.84 -31.47 2.63
CA ASP A 100 -10.35 -32.05 3.89
C ASP A 100 -10.87 -31.36 5.17
N THR A 101 -12.10 -30.84 5.13
CA THR A 101 -12.79 -30.28 6.30
C THR A 101 -14.01 -31.10 6.67
N GLU A 102 -14.16 -31.43 7.94
CA GLU A 102 -15.37 -32.05 8.52
C GLU A 102 -16.41 -30.99 8.93
N TRP A 103 -16.53 -29.90 8.17
CA TRP A 103 -17.42 -28.80 8.52
C TRP A 103 -18.85 -29.12 8.15
N GLU A 104 -19.79 -28.76 9.02
CA GLU A 104 -21.21 -28.82 8.70
C GLU A 104 -21.74 -27.45 8.25
N GLU A 105 -22.62 -27.45 7.25
CA GLU A 105 -23.16 -26.21 6.65
C GLU A 105 -23.82 -25.29 7.70
N HIS A 106 -24.53 -25.88 8.66
CA HIS A 106 -25.22 -25.16 9.72
C HIS A 106 -24.24 -24.46 10.68
N GLU A 107 -23.12 -25.09 11.02
CA GLU A 107 -22.08 -24.51 11.88
C GLU A 107 -21.41 -23.32 11.20
N ILE A 108 -21.09 -23.46 9.90
CA ILE A 108 -20.49 -22.38 9.11
C ILE A 108 -21.46 -21.21 9.00
N LYS A 109 -22.76 -21.48 8.80
CA LYS A 109 -23.77 -20.43 8.74
C LYS A 109 -23.89 -19.68 10.06
N GLU A 110 -23.93 -20.38 11.19
CA GLU A 110 -23.96 -19.76 12.52
C GLU A 110 -22.68 -18.94 12.80
N PHE A 111 -21.52 -19.49 12.43
CA PHE A 111 -20.25 -18.79 12.53
C PHE A 111 -20.22 -17.50 11.68
N LEU A 112 -20.60 -17.57 10.40
CA LEU A 112 -20.56 -16.40 9.52
C LEU A 112 -21.57 -15.33 9.94
N SER A 113 -22.79 -15.74 10.33
CA SER A 113 -23.84 -14.82 10.81
C SER A 113 -23.45 -14.10 12.11
N SER A 114 -22.61 -14.73 12.94
CA SER A 114 -22.11 -14.13 14.18
C SER A 114 -20.83 -13.31 13.96
N TYR A 115 -19.99 -13.71 13.00
CA TYR A 115 -18.70 -13.08 12.73
C TYR A 115 -18.81 -11.84 11.81
N ILE A 116 -19.50 -11.97 10.68
CA ILE A 116 -19.64 -10.90 9.69
C ILE A 116 -20.78 -10.00 10.14
N LYS A 117 -20.46 -8.74 10.40
CA LYS A 117 -21.44 -7.73 10.78
C LYS A 117 -21.67 -6.80 9.61
N VAL A 118 -22.91 -6.77 9.15
CA VAL A 118 -23.41 -5.75 8.23
C VAL A 118 -24.39 -4.88 9.01
N SER A 119 -23.98 -3.63 9.28
CA SER A 119 -24.82 -2.67 9.98
C SER A 119 -25.41 -1.69 8.98
N SER A 120 -26.64 -1.24 9.24
CA SER A 120 -27.28 -0.23 8.40
C SER A 120 -28.03 0.79 9.23
N ILE A 121 -28.08 2.01 8.73
CA ILE A 121 -28.88 3.09 9.28
C ILE A 121 -29.66 3.75 8.16
N THR A 122 -30.92 4.09 8.44
CA THR A 122 -31.75 4.86 7.52
C THR A 122 -32.18 6.14 8.21
N ILE A 123 -31.98 7.27 7.54
CA ILE A 123 -32.37 8.59 8.05
C ILE A 123 -33.16 9.34 6.98
N ASP A 124 -34.07 10.18 7.44
CA ASP A 124 -34.70 11.21 6.60
C ASP A 124 -33.93 12.51 6.79
N SER A 125 -33.50 13.12 5.68
CA SER A 125 -32.74 14.37 5.73
C SER A 125 -33.16 15.31 4.60
N ASP A 126 -33.18 16.61 4.91
CA ASP A 126 -33.29 17.69 3.94
C ASP A 126 -31.92 18.33 3.62
N LYS A 127 -30.84 17.87 4.28
CA LYS A 127 -29.50 18.41 4.08
C LYS A 127 -28.95 18.01 2.72
N LYS A 128 -28.44 19.00 2.00
CA LYS A 128 -27.76 18.84 0.72
C LYS A 128 -26.23 18.71 0.91
N GLU A 129 -25.64 19.59 1.71
CA GLU A 129 -24.22 19.55 2.07
C GLU A 129 -23.95 18.72 3.32
N GLY A 130 -22.78 18.08 3.38
CA GLY A 130 -22.31 17.33 4.55
C GLY A 130 -23.08 16.05 4.88
N LEU A 131 -24.01 15.61 4.03
CA LEU A 131 -24.83 14.41 4.24
C LEU A 131 -23.96 13.16 4.42
N LEU A 132 -22.99 12.92 3.53
CA LEU A 132 -22.08 11.76 3.65
C LEU A 132 -21.23 11.81 4.92
N LEU A 133 -20.84 13.00 5.37
CA LEU A 133 -20.11 13.17 6.61
C LEU A 133 -20.97 12.77 7.83
N GLU A 134 -22.24 13.14 7.81
CA GLU A 134 -23.21 12.74 8.84
C GLU A 134 -23.49 11.23 8.81
N LEU A 135 -23.73 10.66 7.62
CA LEU A 135 -23.90 9.22 7.46
C LEU A 135 -22.66 8.43 7.91
N ASN A 136 -21.45 8.92 7.59
CA ASN A 136 -20.20 8.33 8.07
C ASN A 136 -20.14 8.29 9.60
N LYS A 137 -20.47 9.39 10.29
CA LYS A 137 -20.49 9.43 11.77
C LYS A 137 -21.46 8.42 12.37
N TYR A 138 -22.61 8.22 11.71
CA TYR A 138 -23.55 7.18 12.14
C TYR A 138 -22.98 5.77 11.96
N LEU A 139 -22.31 5.50 10.83
CA LEU A 139 -21.64 4.23 10.60
C LEU A 139 -20.50 3.98 11.60
N ASP A 140 -19.67 5.00 11.87
CA ASP A 140 -18.61 4.93 12.89
C ASP A 140 -19.19 4.52 14.25
N THR A 141 -20.36 5.06 14.62
CA THR A 141 -21.05 4.71 15.86
C THR A 141 -21.57 3.27 15.84
N GLN A 142 -22.08 2.78 14.70
CA GLN A 142 -22.52 1.40 14.55
C GLN A 142 -21.35 0.41 14.65
N GLU A 143 -20.18 0.77 14.13
CA GLU A 143 -18.96 -0.05 14.19
C GLU A 143 -18.44 -0.24 15.61
N LEU A 144 -18.74 0.67 16.53
CA LEU A 144 -18.42 0.51 17.96
C LEU A 144 -19.25 -0.59 18.64
N ASN A 145 -20.40 -0.98 18.08
CA ASN A 145 -21.26 -2.05 18.60
C ASN A 145 -20.80 -3.46 18.17
N GLN A 146 -19.49 -3.69 18.14
CA GLN A 146 -18.93 -5.02 17.92
C GLN A 146 -19.26 -5.93 19.12
N VAL A 147 -19.99 -7.00 18.83
CA VAL A 147 -20.34 -8.04 19.80
C VAL A 147 -19.21 -9.05 19.76
N ALA A 148 -18.79 -9.54 20.92
CA ALA A 148 -17.82 -10.62 21.00
C ALA A 148 -18.37 -11.84 20.26
N VAL A 149 -17.62 -12.35 19.28
CA VAL A 149 -17.98 -13.59 18.59
C VAL A 149 -17.97 -14.71 19.62
N SER A 150 -19.05 -15.49 19.71
CA SER A 150 -19.08 -16.68 20.56
C SER A 150 -17.95 -17.60 20.14
N PHE A 151 -17.17 -18.10 21.12
CA PHE A 151 -16.07 -19.02 20.85
C PHE A 151 -16.62 -20.29 20.19
N SER A 152 -16.44 -20.43 18.88
CA SER A 152 -16.48 -21.75 18.24
C SER A 152 -15.18 -22.48 18.60
N SER A 153 -15.27 -23.78 18.87
CA SER A 153 -14.09 -24.64 19.05
C SER A 153 -13.23 -24.73 17.79
N ASN A 154 -13.83 -24.47 16.61
CA ASN A 154 -13.17 -24.49 15.30
C ASN A 154 -12.87 -23.07 14.79
N ASP A 155 -11.62 -22.82 14.38
CA ASP A 155 -11.21 -21.58 13.71
C ASP A 155 -11.48 -21.66 12.19
N TYR A 156 -12.77 -21.65 11.83
CA TYR A 156 -13.22 -21.77 10.44
C TYR A 156 -12.58 -20.71 9.53
N LEU A 157 -12.49 -19.47 10.01
CA LEU A 157 -11.97 -18.35 9.23
C LEU A 157 -10.48 -18.50 8.93
N THR A 158 -9.62 -18.74 9.92
CA THR A 158 -8.18 -18.89 9.66
C THR A 158 -7.92 -20.08 8.74
N LYS A 159 -8.62 -21.21 8.95
CA LYS A 159 -8.53 -22.38 8.06
C LYS A 159 -8.97 -22.06 6.63
N PHE A 160 -10.04 -21.29 6.45
CA PHE A 160 -10.50 -20.85 5.13
C PHE A 160 -9.48 -19.93 4.44
N LEU A 161 -8.97 -18.92 5.16
CA LEU A 161 -8.02 -17.94 4.64
C LEU A 161 -6.68 -18.57 4.23
N GLU A 162 -6.18 -19.53 5.02
CA GLU A 162 -4.89 -20.18 4.77
C GLU A 162 -4.97 -21.35 3.77
N SER A 163 -6.19 -21.81 3.44
CA SER A 163 -6.39 -22.88 2.47
C SER A 163 -5.85 -22.50 1.09
N LYS A 164 -4.99 -23.37 0.54
CA LYS A 164 -4.33 -23.18 -0.77
C LYS A 164 -5.34 -22.97 -1.90
N ASN A 165 -6.44 -23.72 -1.87
CA ASN A 165 -7.44 -23.77 -2.94
C ASN A 165 -8.78 -23.21 -2.48
N ASN A 166 -8.76 -22.16 -1.66
CA ASN A 166 -10.03 -21.53 -1.31
C ASN A 166 -10.75 -21.00 -2.57
N PRO A 167 -12.09 -20.96 -2.61
CA PRO A 167 -12.81 -20.65 -3.84
C PRO A 167 -12.62 -19.24 -4.39
N PHE A 168 -12.12 -18.29 -3.59
CA PHE A 168 -11.75 -16.97 -4.10
C PHE A 168 -10.47 -17.06 -4.91
N ILE A 169 -9.44 -17.70 -4.36
CA ILE A 169 -8.16 -17.94 -5.03
C ILE A 169 -8.39 -18.73 -6.33
N VAL A 170 -9.12 -19.85 -6.26
CA VAL A 170 -9.40 -20.69 -7.43
C VAL A 170 -10.22 -19.95 -8.50
N GLY A 171 -11.17 -19.11 -8.09
CA GLY A 171 -12.03 -18.37 -9.01
C GLY A 171 -11.31 -17.28 -9.79
N ASP A 172 -10.33 -16.62 -9.18
CA ASP A 172 -9.64 -15.47 -9.77
C ASP A 172 -8.26 -15.82 -10.36
N PHE A 173 -7.56 -16.80 -9.80
CA PHE A 173 -6.23 -17.21 -10.25
C PHE A 173 -6.19 -18.59 -10.94
N GLY A 174 -7.27 -19.38 -10.85
CA GLY A 174 -7.36 -20.70 -11.49
C GLY A 174 -7.05 -21.88 -10.57
N LYS A 175 -7.22 -23.10 -11.11
CA LYS A 175 -6.89 -24.37 -10.43
C LYS A 175 -5.45 -24.77 -10.75
N GLU A 176 -4.49 -24.07 -10.17
CA GLU A 176 -3.11 -24.53 -10.14
C GLU A 176 -2.77 -24.98 -8.71
N GLU A 177 -1.76 -25.84 -8.55
CA GLU A 177 -1.25 -26.18 -7.20
C GLU A 177 -0.83 -24.94 -6.41
N ARG A 178 -0.63 -23.81 -7.11
CA ARG A 178 -0.06 -22.59 -6.55
C ARG A 178 -0.62 -21.30 -7.16
N ALA A 179 -1.87 -21.02 -6.81
CA ALA A 179 -2.62 -19.90 -7.36
C ALA A 179 -2.22 -18.49 -6.82
N PHE A 180 -1.40 -18.38 -5.76
CA PHE A 180 -0.91 -17.09 -5.24
C PHE A 180 0.51 -17.20 -4.70
N GLU A 181 1.37 -16.23 -5.03
CA GLU A 181 2.79 -16.23 -4.65
C GLU A 181 3.06 -15.92 -3.17
N SER A 182 4.05 -16.60 -2.60
CA SER A 182 4.61 -16.38 -1.26
C SER A 182 5.45 -15.10 -1.18
N ILE A 183 5.82 -14.68 0.03
CA ILE A 183 6.69 -13.51 0.25
C ILE A 183 8.01 -13.67 -0.51
N SER A 184 8.65 -14.84 -0.42
CA SER A 184 9.93 -15.11 -1.09
C SER A 184 9.85 -15.03 -2.61
N GLU A 185 8.73 -15.46 -3.21
CA GLU A 185 8.51 -15.35 -4.65
C GLU A 185 8.26 -13.91 -5.06
N ILE A 186 7.40 -13.18 -4.35
CA ILE A 186 7.12 -11.77 -4.67
C ILE A 186 8.40 -10.92 -4.52
N ALA A 187 9.24 -11.22 -3.53
CA ALA A 187 10.51 -10.53 -3.33
C ALA A 187 11.46 -10.66 -4.54
N VAL A 188 11.56 -11.88 -5.12
CA VAL A 188 12.47 -12.16 -6.24
C VAL A 188 11.81 -11.97 -7.62
N SER A 189 10.49 -11.80 -7.68
CA SER A 189 9.76 -11.70 -8.94
C SER A 189 10.13 -10.47 -9.75
N GLY A 190 10.74 -9.43 -9.18
CA GLY A 190 11.27 -8.31 -9.96
C GLY A 190 12.56 -8.65 -10.73
N TYR A 191 13.30 -9.64 -10.25
CA TYR A 191 14.63 -10.01 -10.73
C TYR A 191 14.62 -11.19 -11.71
N LEU A 192 13.74 -12.16 -11.51
CA LEU A 192 13.67 -13.40 -12.30
C LEU A 192 12.35 -13.51 -13.06
N SER A 193 12.34 -14.21 -14.20
CA SER A 193 11.10 -14.63 -14.87
C SER A 193 10.33 -15.66 -14.03
N ASP A 194 9.02 -15.80 -14.28
CA ASP A 194 8.18 -16.75 -13.52
C ASP A 194 8.67 -18.20 -13.64
N GLU A 195 9.28 -18.57 -14.77
CA GLU A 195 9.88 -19.89 -14.98
C GLU A 195 11.16 -20.07 -14.14
N GLU A 196 12.03 -19.06 -14.12
CA GLU A 196 13.23 -19.07 -13.29
C GLU A 196 12.87 -19.12 -11.80
N VAL A 197 11.91 -18.31 -11.33
CA VAL A 197 11.45 -18.36 -9.93
C VAL A 197 11.04 -19.78 -9.55
N ARG A 198 10.25 -20.45 -10.41
CA ARG A 198 9.81 -21.83 -10.16
C ARG A 198 10.98 -22.82 -10.05
N SER A 199 12.06 -22.62 -10.81
CA SER A 199 13.26 -23.48 -10.76
C SER A 199 14.08 -23.36 -9.46
N TYR A 200 13.87 -22.28 -8.70
CA TYR A 200 14.52 -22.02 -7.42
C TYR A 200 13.65 -22.34 -6.21
N LEU A 201 12.42 -22.82 -6.41
CA LEU A 201 11.56 -23.21 -5.30
C LEU A 201 12.04 -24.51 -4.63
N ASN A 202 11.96 -24.55 -3.31
CA ASN A 202 12.13 -25.77 -2.52
C ASN A 202 10.80 -26.53 -2.37
N GLU A 203 10.84 -27.66 -1.66
CA GLU A 203 9.65 -28.50 -1.38
C GLU A 203 8.57 -27.78 -0.57
N THR A 204 8.96 -26.84 0.31
CA THR A 204 8.03 -25.98 1.05
C THR A 204 7.57 -24.79 0.24
N GLN A 205 7.84 -24.78 -1.07
CA GLN A 205 7.41 -23.74 -1.98
C GLN A 205 8.06 -22.37 -1.66
N GLU A 206 9.14 -22.29 -0.90
CA GLU A 206 9.91 -21.05 -0.72
C GLU A 206 11.10 -20.98 -1.68
N VAL A 207 11.53 -19.77 -2.04
CA VAL A 207 12.72 -19.58 -2.87
C VAL A 207 13.97 -20.02 -2.10
N ASN A 208 14.74 -20.93 -2.68
CA ASN A 208 16.04 -21.36 -2.20
C ASN A 208 17.11 -20.28 -2.51
N TYR A 209 17.11 -19.22 -1.70
CA TYR A 209 18.07 -18.13 -1.83
C TYR A 209 19.54 -18.56 -1.76
N PRO A 210 19.97 -19.52 -0.91
CA PRO A 210 21.35 -20.02 -0.95
C PRO A 210 21.76 -20.53 -2.32
N LYS A 211 20.92 -21.35 -2.97
CA LYS A 211 21.14 -21.84 -4.33
C LYS A 211 21.21 -20.68 -5.32
N LEU A 212 20.21 -19.78 -5.28
CA LEU A 212 20.14 -18.63 -6.18
C LEU A 212 21.37 -17.72 -6.08
N SER A 213 21.81 -17.37 -4.86
CA SER A 213 22.96 -16.50 -4.63
C SER A 213 24.30 -17.13 -5.04
N ALA A 214 24.39 -18.46 -5.02
CA ALA A 214 25.59 -19.18 -5.46
C ALA A 214 25.68 -19.31 -6.98
N GLU A 215 24.54 -19.41 -7.66
CA GLU A 215 24.47 -19.58 -9.13
C GLU A 215 24.47 -18.24 -9.90
N ARG A 216 24.15 -17.11 -9.25
CA ARG A 216 23.99 -15.80 -9.90
C ARG A 216 24.89 -14.73 -9.27
N GLU A 217 25.94 -14.33 -9.97
CA GLU A 217 26.92 -13.33 -9.49
C GLU A 217 26.35 -11.90 -9.35
N ASP A 218 25.27 -11.61 -10.10
CA ASP A 218 24.50 -10.36 -10.09
C ASP A 218 23.44 -10.30 -8.99
N PHE A 219 23.37 -11.33 -8.14
CA PHE A 219 22.46 -11.37 -7.00
C PHE A 219 22.78 -10.26 -5.97
N LEU A 220 21.75 -9.53 -5.55
CA LEU A 220 21.78 -8.54 -4.48
C LEU A 220 20.90 -9.00 -3.32
N ASN A 221 21.33 -8.71 -2.09
CA ASN A 221 20.62 -9.15 -0.89
C ASN A 221 19.21 -8.56 -0.80
N CYS A 222 18.94 -7.41 -1.43
CA CYS A 222 17.60 -6.81 -1.49
C CYS A 222 16.56 -7.71 -2.20
N TYR A 223 16.96 -8.67 -3.03
CA TYR A 223 16.02 -9.63 -3.66
C TYR A 223 15.45 -10.66 -2.68
N LYS A 224 15.95 -10.69 -1.43
CA LYS A 224 15.34 -11.42 -0.30
C LYS A 224 14.23 -10.64 0.40
N TYR A 225 13.93 -9.43 -0.07
CA TYR A 225 13.02 -8.51 0.58
C TYR A 225 11.83 -8.19 -0.32
N MET A 226 10.65 -8.21 0.28
CA MET A 226 9.41 -7.72 -0.31
C MET A 226 9.10 -6.36 0.30
N ALA A 227 8.33 -5.53 -0.39
CA ALA A 227 7.73 -4.35 0.17
C ALA A 227 6.21 -4.48 0.24
N ILE A 228 5.66 -3.99 1.36
CA ILE A 228 4.25 -3.70 1.55
C ILE A 228 4.09 -2.20 1.38
N VAL A 229 3.21 -1.78 0.47
CA VAL A 229 2.88 -0.37 0.25
C VAL A 229 1.42 -0.17 0.60
N LYS A 230 1.17 0.78 1.52
CA LYS A 230 -0.15 1.31 1.81
C LYS A 230 -0.20 2.78 1.43
N ALA A 231 -1.32 3.21 0.88
CA ALA A 231 -1.59 4.61 0.60
C ALA A 231 -2.99 4.99 1.07
N ASP A 232 -3.14 6.25 1.44
CA ASP A 232 -4.42 6.83 1.87
C ASP A 232 -4.55 8.26 1.30
N GLY A 233 -5.74 8.57 0.80
CA GLY A 233 -6.12 9.86 0.24
C GLY A 233 -6.14 11.01 1.25
N ASP A 234 -5.34 12.03 1.00
CA ASP A 234 -5.31 13.23 1.82
C ASP A 234 -6.43 14.20 1.45
N ASN A 235 -7.10 14.72 2.48
CA ASN A 235 -8.19 15.71 2.38
C ASN A 235 -9.46 15.22 1.66
N PHE A 236 -9.58 13.92 1.39
CA PHE A 236 -10.78 13.32 0.81
C PHE A 236 -12.05 13.64 1.62
N GLY A 237 -12.02 13.44 2.94
CA GLY A 237 -13.17 13.77 3.80
C GLY A 237 -13.60 15.24 3.74
N LYS A 238 -12.65 16.17 3.59
CA LYS A 238 -12.91 17.62 3.43
C LYS A 238 -13.47 17.96 2.05
N TYR A 239 -13.10 17.20 1.03
CA TYR A 239 -13.63 17.37 -0.32
C TYR A 239 -15.04 16.79 -0.42
N ILE A 240 -15.23 15.55 0.06
CA ILE A 240 -16.52 14.85 0.08
C ILE A 240 -17.58 15.64 0.84
N SER A 241 -17.22 16.33 1.92
CA SER A 241 -18.17 17.15 2.69
C SER A 241 -18.72 18.35 1.92
N LYS A 242 -18.00 18.85 0.90
CA LYS A 242 -18.41 19.95 0.02
C LYS A 242 -19.29 19.49 -1.15
N LEU A 243 -19.38 18.18 -1.39
CA LEU A 243 -20.28 17.65 -2.42
C LEU A 243 -21.72 17.78 -1.92
N ASP A 244 -22.51 18.59 -2.59
CA ASP A 244 -23.85 19.04 -2.18
C ASP A 244 -25.00 18.35 -2.94
N THR A 245 -24.69 17.51 -3.94
CA THR A 245 -25.69 16.76 -4.69
C THR A 245 -25.32 15.29 -4.85
N VAL A 246 -26.34 14.44 -4.97
CA VAL A 246 -26.18 12.99 -5.19
C VAL A 246 -25.43 12.72 -6.49
N GLU A 247 -25.70 13.50 -7.53
CA GLU A 247 -25.07 13.34 -8.85
C GLU A 247 -23.57 13.64 -8.79
N LYS A 248 -23.16 14.68 -8.05
CA LYS A 248 -21.73 14.98 -7.85
C LYS A 248 -21.04 13.87 -7.06
N MET A 249 -21.69 13.32 -6.04
CA MET A 249 -21.17 12.19 -5.27
C MET A 249 -21.03 10.92 -6.11
N GLN A 250 -22.03 10.61 -6.93
CA GLN A 250 -21.99 9.47 -7.85
C GLN A 250 -20.90 9.66 -8.91
N SER A 251 -20.76 10.87 -9.46
CA SER A 251 -19.68 11.18 -10.41
C SER A 251 -18.31 11.04 -9.77
N PHE A 252 -18.12 11.50 -8.54
CA PHE A 252 -16.89 11.29 -7.78
C PHE A 252 -16.60 9.81 -7.59
N SER A 253 -17.59 9.04 -7.10
CA SER A 253 -17.46 7.60 -6.86
C SER A 253 -17.09 6.84 -8.15
N LYS A 254 -17.68 7.23 -9.29
CA LYS A 254 -17.34 6.68 -10.61
C LYS A 254 -15.91 7.01 -11.03
N HIS A 255 -15.50 8.28 -10.98
CA HIS A 255 -14.13 8.67 -11.33
C HIS A 255 -13.11 7.99 -10.42
N PHE A 256 -13.46 7.79 -9.15
CA PHE A 256 -12.62 7.08 -8.20
C PHE A 256 -12.48 5.60 -8.58
N PHE A 257 -13.58 4.93 -8.92
CA PHE A 257 -13.56 3.55 -9.40
C PHE A 257 -12.72 3.39 -10.67
N ASP A 258 -12.86 4.31 -11.64
CA ASP A 258 -12.05 4.32 -12.87
C ASP A 258 -10.54 4.43 -12.55
N PHE A 259 -10.18 5.29 -11.59
CA PHE A 259 -8.82 5.39 -11.07
C PHE A 259 -8.34 4.09 -10.45
N SER A 260 -9.14 3.47 -9.57
CA SER A 260 -8.77 2.21 -8.92
C SER A 260 -8.50 1.11 -9.94
N GLU A 261 -9.31 0.99 -10.98
CA GLU A 261 -9.11 0.02 -12.06
C GLU A 261 -7.85 0.31 -12.89
N GLU A 262 -7.60 1.57 -13.22
CA GLU A 262 -6.41 1.99 -13.96
C GLU A 262 -5.13 1.72 -13.17
N ALA A 263 -5.10 2.12 -11.90
CA ALA A 263 -3.99 1.89 -10.98
C ALA A 263 -3.72 0.39 -10.82
N ALA A 264 -4.77 -0.43 -10.60
CA ALA A 264 -4.64 -1.88 -10.51
C ALA A 264 -3.98 -2.47 -11.77
N LYS A 265 -4.46 -2.10 -12.96
CA LYS A 265 -3.92 -2.58 -14.25
C LYS A 265 -2.43 -2.28 -14.37
N LYS A 266 -2.02 -1.03 -14.10
CA LYS A 266 -0.61 -0.64 -14.20
C LYS A 266 0.26 -1.36 -13.16
N LEU A 267 -0.21 -1.50 -11.92
CA LEU A 267 0.51 -2.25 -10.88
C LEU A 267 0.74 -3.71 -11.29
N PHE A 268 -0.26 -4.39 -11.87
CA PHE A 268 -0.08 -5.76 -12.37
C PHE A 268 0.99 -5.85 -13.47
N THR A 269 1.06 -4.88 -14.39
CA THR A 269 2.09 -4.87 -15.45
C THR A 269 3.51 -4.73 -14.89
N MET A 270 3.63 -4.15 -13.70
CA MET A 270 4.90 -3.96 -12.99
C MET A 270 5.16 -5.02 -11.92
N ARG A 271 4.58 -6.22 -12.07
CA ARG A 271 4.78 -7.38 -11.16
C ARG A 271 4.37 -7.17 -9.70
N ALA A 272 3.74 -6.04 -9.37
CA ALA A 272 3.12 -5.84 -8.07
C ALA A 272 1.86 -6.72 -7.94
N LYS A 273 1.45 -6.95 -6.69
CA LYS A 273 0.25 -7.70 -6.31
C LYS A 273 -0.71 -6.75 -5.58
N PRO A 274 -1.58 -6.03 -6.30
CA PRO A 274 -2.69 -5.29 -5.72
C PRO A 274 -3.55 -6.18 -4.84
N ILE A 275 -3.72 -5.79 -3.58
CA ILE A 275 -4.58 -6.50 -2.63
C ILE A 275 -5.91 -5.77 -2.49
N TYR A 276 -5.85 -4.45 -2.39
CA TYR A 276 -7.00 -3.59 -2.20
C TYR A 276 -6.76 -2.21 -2.81
N ILE A 277 -7.71 -1.70 -3.59
CA ILE A 277 -7.74 -0.34 -4.13
C ILE A 277 -9.20 0.14 -4.12
N GLY A 278 -9.74 0.43 -2.94
CA GLY A 278 -11.16 0.73 -2.75
C GLY A 278 -11.37 1.87 -1.76
N GLY A 279 -12.17 2.86 -2.14
CA GLY A 279 -12.21 4.11 -1.36
C GLY A 279 -10.81 4.75 -1.32
N ASP A 280 -10.54 5.62 -0.36
CA ASP A 280 -9.27 6.34 -0.23
C ASP A 280 -8.04 5.46 0.08
N ASP A 281 -8.24 4.19 0.43
CA ASP A 281 -7.19 3.25 0.81
C ASP A 281 -6.70 2.38 -0.37
N LEU A 282 -5.38 2.26 -0.47
CA LEU A 282 -4.69 1.44 -1.47
C LEU A 282 -3.62 0.58 -0.78
N PHE A 283 -3.53 -0.68 -1.17
CA PHE A 283 -2.64 -1.66 -0.55
C PHE A 283 -2.18 -2.72 -1.56
N PHE A 284 -0.86 -2.87 -1.69
CA PHE A 284 -0.25 -3.87 -2.57
C PHE A 284 1.08 -4.41 -2.03
N PHE A 285 1.44 -5.62 -2.48
CA PHE A 285 2.78 -6.18 -2.32
C PHE A 285 3.62 -5.95 -3.57
N THR A 286 4.92 -5.77 -3.40
CA THR A 286 5.83 -5.61 -4.55
C THR A 286 7.25 -6.07 -4.23
N PRO A 287 8.02 -6.54 -5.22
CA PRO A 287 9.47 -6.56 -5.11
C PRO A 287 10.03 -5.15 -4.86
N VAL A 288 11.18 -5.07 -4.19
CA VAL A 288 11.88 -3.79 -3.95
C VAL A 288 12.53 -3.26 -5.23
N ARG A 289 13.13 -4.14 -6.02
CA ARG A 289 13.78 -3.83 -7.31
C ARG A 289 13.25 -4.71 -8.42
N MET A 290 13.07 -4.14 -9.60
CA MET A 290 12.60 -4.82 -10.81
C MET A 290 13.56 -4.54 -11.98
N PRO A 291 14.79 -5.08 -11.96
CA PRO A 291 15.78 -4.83 -13.01
C PRO A 291 15.29 -5.22 -14.41
N LEU A 292 14.45 -6.25 -14.54
CA LEU A 292 13.87 -6.66 -15.82
C LEU A 292 12.97 -5.59 -16.46
N LEU A 293 12.48 -4.64 -15.66
CA LEU A 293 11.67 -3.51 -16.10
C LEU A 293 12.42 -2.18 -16.02
N GLU A 294 13.64 -2.16 -15.50
CA GLU A 294 14.38 -0.95 -15.10
C GLU A 294 13.57 -0.06 -14.14
N LYS A 295 12.91 -0.69 -13.16
CA LYS A 295 12.01 -0.02 -12.20
C LYS A 295 12.32 -0.42 -10.76
N ASP A 296 11.85 0.38 -9.83
CA ASP A 296 11.84 0.07 -8.39
C ASP A 296 10.48 0.36 -7.73
N ILE A 297 10.41 0.16 -6.42
CA ILE A 297 9.23 0.48 -5.61
C ILE A 297 8.75 1.94 -5.76
N PHE A 298 9.66 2.91 -5.91
CA PHE A 298 9.26 4.31 -6.03
C PHE A 298 8.68 4.62 -7.41
N ASP A 299 9.05 3.87 -8.45
CA ASP A 299 8.37 3.94 -9.75
C ASP A 299 6.95 3.39 -9.72
N LEU A 300 6.65 2.40 -8.87
CA LEU A 300 5.28 1.93 -8.65
C LEU A 300 4.43 2.99 -7.95
N ILE A 301 4.99 3.67 -6.93
CA ILE A 301 4.33 4.79 -6.27
C ILE A 301 4.02 5.90 -7.28
N GLU A 302 5.00 6.25 -8.13
CA GLU A 302 4.82 7.23 -9.20
C GLU A 302 3.72 6.82 -10.20
N THR A 303 3.63 5.53 -10.53
CA THR A 303 2.60 5.01 -11.43
C THR A 303 1.19 5.18 -10.85
N VAL A 304 1.06 5.00 -9.54
CA VAL A 304 -0.18 5.29 -8.80
C VAL A 304 -0.45 6.79 -8.79
N GLU A 305 0.55 7.63 -8.51
CA GLU A 305 0.45 9.09 -8.54
C GLU A 305 0.01 9.64 -9.90
N GLN A 306 0.56 9.12 -11.00
CA GLN A 306 0.13 9.52 -12.35
C GLN A 306 -1.34 9.18 -12.62
N SER A 307 -1.80 8.01 -12.16
CA SER A 307 -3.20 7.61 -12.29
C SER A 307 -4.10 8.52 -11.43
N PHE A 308 -3.62 8.89 -10.25
CA PHE A 308 -4.31 9.80 -9.35
C PHE A 308 -4.33 11.25 -9.86
N HIS A 309 -3.27 11.69 -10.53
CA HIS A 309 -3.23 12.97 -11.21
C HIS A 309 -4.35 13.06 -12.26
N GLY A 310 -4.50 12.04 -13.11
CA GLY A 310 -5.59 11.98 -14.08
C GLY A 310 -6.99 11.99 -13.41
N PHE A 311 -7.12 11.40 -12.22
CA PHE A 311 -8.34 11.51 -11.42
C PHE A 311 -8.61 12.93 -10.91
N ARG A 312 -7.58 13.61 -10.39
CA ARG A 312 -7.66 15.01 -9.94
C ARG A 312 -8.03 15.96 -11.07
N GLU A 313 -7.44 15.78 -12.26
CA GLU A 313 -7.78 16.57 -13.45
C GLU A 313 -9.25 16.41 -13.84
N LYS A 314 -9.77 15.16 -13.83
CA LYS A 314 -11.20 14.90 -14.10
C LYS A 314 -12.13 15.53 -13.07
N LEU A 315 -11.69 15.67 -11.82
CA LEU A 315 -12.45 16.37 -10.78
C LEU A 315 -12.29 17.88 -10.81
N GLY A 316 -11.23 18.40 -11.45
CA GLY A 316 -10.84 19.81 -11.35
C GLY A 316 -10.38 20.21 -9.94
N GLU A 317 -9.89 19.26 -9.13
CA GLU A 317 -9.49 19.50 -7.73
C GLU A 317 -8.01 19.17 -7.50
N ASN A 318 -7.21 20.21 -7.31
CA ASN A 318 -5.76 20.09 -7.14
C ASN A 318 -5.30 20.03 -5.68
N SER A 319 -6.19 20.17 -4.70
CA SER A 319 -5.84 20.08 -3.28
C SER A 319 -5.80 18.64 -2.73
N LEU A 320 -6.22 17.65 -3.53
CA LEU A 320 -6.15 16.24 -3.15
C LEU A 320 -4.75 15.70 -3.42
N SER A 321 -4.23 14.92 -2.47
CA SER A 321 -2.96 14.19 -2.57
C SER A 321 -3.12 12.79 -1.99
N MET A 322 -2.09 11.96 -2.05
CA MET A 322 -2.04 10.69 -1.32
C MET A 322 -0.78 10.63 -0.47
N SER A 323 -0.88 10.02 0.71
CA SER A 323 0.28 9.73 1.55
C SER A 323 0.54 8.24 1.58
N TYR A 324 1.80 7.83 1.75
CA TYR A 324 2.22 6.44 1.61
C TYR A 324 3.02 5.96 2.81
N GLY A 325 2.71 4.76 3.28
CA GLY A 325 3.51 3.96 4.20
C GLY A 325 4.13 2.77 3.49
N VAL A 326 5.45 2.67 3.55
CA VAL A 326 6.23 1.58 2.93
C VAL A 326 6.94 0.78 4.01
N SER A 327 6.71 -0.53 4.01
CA SER A 327 7.39 -1.50 4.89
C SER A 327 8.15 -2.51 4.03
N ILE A 328 9.48 -2.43 4.05
CA ILE A 328 10.38 -3.37 3.38
C ILE A 328 10.80 -4.43 4.39
N LEU A 329 10.42 -5.68 4.13
CA LEU A 329 10.55 -6.81 5.06
C LEU A 329 11.36 -7.96 4.44
N TYR A 330 12.11 -8.67 5.28
CA TYR A 330 12.79 -9.89 4.89
C TYR A 330 11.77 -11.01 4.66
N TYR A 331 12.01 -11.93 3.73
CA TYR A 331 11.01 -12.94 3.35
C TYR A 331 10.55 -13.88 4.47
N LYS A 332 11.33 -14.00 5.56
CA LYS A 332 10.99 -14.78 6.76
C LYS A 332 10.35 -13.95 7.89
N SER A 333 10.18 -12.65 7.69
CA SER A 333 9.57 -11.78 8.70
C SER A 333 8.08 -12.09 8.88
N PRO A 334 7.54 -12.01 10.11
CA PRO A 334 6.11 -12.13 10.35
C PRO A 334 5.32 -11.07 9.58
N MET A 335 4.35 -11.52 8.79
CA MET A 335 3.61 -10.63 7.89
C MET A 335 2.70 -9.64 8.62
N SER A 336 2.14 -10.04 9.78
CA SER A 336 1.33 -9.16 10.63
C SER A 336 2.13 -7.99 11.19
N GLU A 337 3.38 -8.22 11.60
CA GLU A 337 4.28 -7.17 12.09
C GLU A 337 4.64 -6.20 10.94
N ALA A 338 4.97 -6.74 9.77
CA ALA A 338 5.29 -5.92 8.61
C ALA A 338 4.10 -5.05 8.16
N MET A 339 2.86 -5.54 8.37
CA MET A 339 1.62 -4.80 8.13
C MET A 339 1.45 -3.63 9.11
N GLU A 340 1.66 -3.88 10.40
CA GLU A 340 1.61 -2.83 11.43
C GLU A 340 2.69 -1.77 11.19
N VAL A 341 3.87 -2.16 10.72
CA VAL A 341 4.92 -1.23 10.30
C VAL A 341 4.46 -0.37 9.11
N ALA A 342 3.79 -0.95 8.11
CA ALA A 342 3.26 -0.18 6.99
C ALA A 342 2.19 0.83 7.45
N ASP A 343 1.30 0.45 8.37
CA ASP A 343 0.32 1.36 8.98
C ASP A 343 0.98 2.47 9.79
N ALA A 344 2.01 2.15 10.58
CA ALA A 344 2.77 3.13 11.35
C ALA A 344 3.48 4.13 10.42
N MET A 345 4.06 3.66 9.31
CA MET A 345 4.67 4.51 8.30
C MET A 345 3.62 5.40 7.61
N LEU A 346 2.45 4.85 7.26
CA LEU A 346 1.38 5.66 6.67
C LEU A 346 0.91 6.77 7.62
N ARG A 347 0.76 6.47 8.92
CA ARG A 347 0.47 7.49 9.93
C ARG A 347 1.57 8.55 9.99
N LYS A 348 2.84 8.14 9.98
CA LYS A 348 4.00 9.05 9.97
C LYS A 348 4.03 9.95 8.72
N ALA A 349 3.60 9.43 7.56
CA ALA A 349 3.49 10.21 6.32
C ALA A 349 2.34 11.23 6.35
N LYS A 350 1.33 10.99 7.17
CA LYS A 350 0.16 11.85 7.38
C LYS A 350 0.29 12.75 8.62
N ASP A 351 1.36 12.59 9.40
CA ASP A 351 1.61 13.31 10.65
C ASP A 351 2.24 14.69 10.39
N GLY A 352 1.87 15.68 11.19
CA GLY A 352 2.26 17.08 11.02
C GLY A 352 1.38 17.88 10.05
N GLU A 353 1.81 19.10 9.72
CA GLU A 353 1.07 20.01 8.83
C GLU A 353 1.14 19.60 7.35
N ASN A 354 2.18 18.86 6.98
CA ASN A 354 2.51 18.52 5.59
C ASN A 354 2.29 17.04 5.31
N LYS A 355 1.14 16.73 4.68
CA LYS A 355 0.83 15.42 4.08
C LYS A 355 1.49 15.29 2.70
N ASP A 356 1.00 14.41 1.83
CA ASP A 356 1.56 14.19 0.50
C ASP A 356 2.98 13.59 0.52
N ARG A 357 3.27 12.71 1.48
CA ARG A 357 4.63 12.19 1.71
C ARG A 357 4.70 10.67 1.59
N VAL A 358 5.92 10.16 1.60
CA VAL A 358 6.21 8.73 1.62
C VAL A 358 7.12 8.44 2.81
N ALA A 359 6.62 7.66 3.77
CA ALA A 359 7.42 7.14 4.88
C ALA A 359 7.88 5.73 4.57
N VAL A 360 9.16 5.45 4.80
CA VAL A 360 9.78 4.16 4.48
C VAL A 360 10.39 3.57 5.75
N SER A 361 10.14 2.29 5.98
CA SER A 361 10.80 1.48 6.99
C SER A 361 11.41 0.23 6.33
N ILE A 362 12.68 -0.02 6.59
CA ILE A 362 13.39 -1.24 6.18
C ILE A 362 13.73 -2.04 7.43
N GLN A 363 13.18 -3.26 7.53
CA GLN A 363 13.46 -4.19 8.61
C GLN A 363 14.43 -5.26 8.09
N LYS A 364 15.73 -5.10 8.38
CA LYS A 364 16.76 -6.09 7.98
C LYS A 364 16.57 -7.41 8.74
N HIS A 365 17.11 -8.51 8.19
CA HIS A 365 17.12 -9.81 8.85
C HIS A 365 17.80 -9.78 10.23
N SER A 366 18.82 -8.93 10.41
CA SER A 366 19.51 -8.71 11.70
C SER A 366 18.64 -8.07 12.78
N GLY A 367 17.44 -7.59 12.43
CA GLY A 367 16.57 -6.81 13.31
C GLY A 367 16.83 -5.31 13.27
N GLN A 368 17.89 -4.86 12.58
CA GLN A 368 18.15 -3.43 12.40
C GLN A 368 17.03 -2.78 11.57
N LYS A 369 16.50 -1.68 12.09
CA LYS A 369 15.48 -0.87 11.43
C LYS A 369 16.08 0.41 10.86
N ILE A 370 15.75 0.72 9.61
CA ILE A 370 16.08 1.99 8.96
C ILE A 370 14.76 2.67 8.62
N GLU A 371 14.53 3.87 9.13
CA GLU A 371 13.33 4.64 8.81
C GLU A 371 13.70 6.02 8.29
N PHE A 372 12.94 6.51 7.32
CA PHE A 372 13.04 7.88 6.84
C PHE A 372 11.72 8.34 6.22
N LEU A 373 11.56 9.66 6.13
CA LEU A 373 10.36 10.29 5.63
C LEU A 373 10.73 11.22 4.48
N LEU A 374 10.31 10.87 3.27
CA LEU A 374 10.61 11.64 2.08
C LEU A 374 9.90 13.01 2.10
N PRO A 375 10.41 14.00 1.36
CA PRO A 375 9.75 15.29 1.14
C PRO A 375 8.36 15.13 0.51
N CYS A 376 7.56 16.20 0.53
CA CYS A 376 6.29 16.29 -0.17
C CYS A 376 6.48 16.09 -1.68
N LYS A 377 5.59 15.31 -2.29
CA LYS A 377 5.70 14.97 -3.72
C LYS A 377 5.38 16.16 -4.62
N HIS A 378 4.42 16.99 -4.21
CA HIS A 378 3.87 18.09 -5.02
C HIS A 378 4.28 19.49 -4.54
N THR A 379 5.45 19.67 -3.92
CA THR A 379 5.93 21.02 -3.59
C THR A 379 6.12 21.88 -4.84
N VAL A 380 5.58 23.11 -4.83
CA VAL A 380 5.76 24.06 -5.92
C VAL A 380 7.17 24.62 -5.84
N SER A 381 7.98 24.36 -6.88
CA SER A 381 9.30 24.94 -7.03
C SER A 381 9.21 26.47 -7.09
N VAL A 382 9.90 27.16 -6.17
CA VAL A 382 9.89 28.63 -6.04
C VAL A 382 10.58 29.31 -7.24
N ALA A 383 11.36 28.57 -8.03
CA ALA A 383 12.05 29.04 -9.23
C ALA A 383 11.73 28.14 -10.43
N SER A 384 11.18 28.73 -11.49
CA SER A 384 10.91 28.04 -12.76
C SER A 384 12.16 27.29 -13.27
N GLY A 385 12.14 25.96 -13.22
CA GLY A 385 13.21 25.08 -13.72
C GLY A 385 14.00 24.29 -12.66
N GLN A 386 13.79 24.51 -11.36
CA GLN A 386 14.44 23.70 -10.31
C GLN A 386 13.66 22.39 -10.03
N GLN A 387 14.40 21.27 -9.97
CA GLN A 387 13.88 19.96 -9.56
C GLN A 387 13.35 20.01 -8.12
N THR A 388 12.21 19.37 -7.85
CA THR A 388 11.66 19.27 -6.48
C THR A 388 12.55 18.41 -5.60
N LEU A 389 12.56 18.67 -4.28
CA LEU A 389 13.39 17.90 -3.34
C LEU A 389 13.01 16.41 -3.34
N TYR A 390 11.73 16.09 -3.52
CA TYR A 390 11.26 14.72 -3.67
C TYR A 390 11.86 14.02 -4.90
N ASN A 391 11.87 14.69 -6.06
CA ASN A 391 12.47 14.12 -7.27
C ASN A 391 13.99 13.98 -7.13
N ALA A 392 14.67 14.95 -6.50
CA ALA A 392 16.10 14.84 -6.23
C ALA A 392 16.42 13.65 -5.30
N ALA A 393 15.60 13.43 -4.26
CA ALA A 393 15.73 12.27 -3.38
C ALA A 393 15.55 10.95 -4.15
N ARG A 394 14.56 10.88 -5.06
CA ARG A 394 14.32 9.69 -5.89
C ARG A 394 15.46 9.39 -6.84
N ASP A 395 15.98 10.41 -7.51
CA ASP A 395 17.10 10.24 -8.44
C ASP A 395 18.33 9.72 -7.70
N LEU A 396 18.62 10.27 -6.51
CA LEU A 396 19.69 9.77 -5.65
C LEU A 396 19.47 8.32 -5.21
N MET A 397 18.24 7.94 -4.83
CA MET A 397 17.90 6.56 -4.44
C MET A 397 18.03 5.55 -5.59
N LYS A 398 17.89 5.99 -6.84
CA LYS A 398 18.04 5.14 -8.04
C LYS A 398 19.49 4.91 -8.44
N ARG A 399 20.43 5.67 -7.91
CA ARG A 399 21.84 5.53 -8.27
C ARG A 399 22.41 4.18 -7.80
N THR A 400 23.10 3.52 -8.72
CA THR A 400 23.90 2.34 -8.41
C THR A 400 25.17 2.77 -7.68
N VAL A 401 25.45 2.11 -6.56
CA VAL A 401 26.63 2.40 -5.74
C VAL A 401 27.68 1.31 -5.98
N SER A 402 28.73 1.65 -6.72
CA SER A 402 29.76 0.68 -7.13
C SER A 402 30.67 0.21 -6.00
N ASN A 403 30.89 1.03 -4.96
CA ASN A 403 31.81 0.73 -3.86
C ASN A 403 31.09 0.70 -2.49
N PRO A 404 30.84 -0.49 -1.91
CA PRO A 404 30.18 -0.63 -0.61
C PRO A 404 30.96 -0.02 0.57
N SER A 405 32.28 -0.01 0.51
CA SER A 405 33.12 0.58 1.58
C SER A 405 33.02 2.10 1.59
N MET A 406 32.99 2.70 0.40
CA MET A 406 32.82 4.14 0.27
C MET A 406 31.49 4.61 0.86
N ILE A 407 30.35 4.01 0.48
CA ILE A 407 29.05 4.46 1.03
C ILE A 407 28.96 4.26 2.54
N LYS A 408 29.60 3.21 3.08
CA LYS A 408 29.69 3.02 4.54
C LYS A 408 30.49 4.15 5.21
N GLY A 409 31.62 4.54 4.63
CA GLY A 409 32.43 5.66 5.09
C GLY A 409 31.68 6.99 4.99
N LEU A 410 31.01 7.24 3.87
CA LEU A 410 30.18 8.42 3.66
C LEU A 410 29.06 8.52 4.69
N ILE A 411 28.34 7.43 4.97
CA ILE A 411 27.28 7.42 5.98
C ILE A 411 27.82 7.81 7.37
N TYR A 412 28.96 7.22 7.78
CA TYR A 412 29.58 7.56 9.06
C TYR A 412 30.05 9.01 9.11
N TRP A 413 30.66 9.49 8.03
CA TRP A 413 31.09 10.88 7.90
C TRP A 413 29.91 11.86 7.95
N ILE A 414 28.82 11.59 7.22
CA ILE A 414 27.59 12.38 7.30
C ILE A 414 27.05 12.39 8.73
N ASP A 415 27.04 11.26 9.42
CA ASP A 415 26.51 11.19 10.79
C ASP A 415 27.26 12.12 11.76
N GLU A 416 28.60 12.18 11.65
CA GLU A 416 29.43 13.03 12.51
C GLU A 416 29.48 14.49 12.05
N MET A 417 29.50 14.73 10.73
CA MET A 417 29.87 16.02 10.16
C MET A 417 28.68 16.89 9.74
N TYR A 418 27.47 16.33 9.66
CA TYR A 418 26.32 17.06 9.12
C TYR A 418 25.99 18.33 9.91
N GLU A 419 25.80 18.19 11.21
CA GLU A 419 25.51 19.31 12.11
C GLU A 419 26.67 20.31 12.24
N PRO A 420 27.92 19.89 12.54
CA PRO A 420 28.99 20.85 12.82
C PRO A 420 29.51 21.58 11.58
N ILE A 421 29.47 20.96 10.40
CA ILE A 421 30.06 21.51 9.16
C ILE A 421 29.03 21.65 8.05
N ILE A 422 28.42 20.55 7.59
CA ILE A 422 27.63 20.54 6.34
C ILE A 422 26.48 21.55 6.40
N SER A 423 25.73 21.58 7.50
CA SER A 423 24.61 22.50 7.70
C SER A 423 24.98 23.98 7.55
N LYS A 424 26.24 24.34 7.84
CA LYS A 424 26.76 25.71 7.79
C LYS A 424 27.28 26.10 6.42
N VAL A 425 27.63 25.13 5.58
CA VAL A 425 28.19 25.35 4.24
C VAL A 425 27.26 24.94 3.11
N ALA A 426 26.12 24.30 3.42
CA ALA A 426 25.17 23.80 2.42
C ALA A 426 24.59 24.88 1.48
N GLY A 427 24.61 26.15 1.90
CA GLY A 427 24.20 27.29 1.07
C GLY A 427 25.29 27.82 0.10
N ASP A 428 26.52 27.29 0.18
CA ASP A 428 27.65 27.67 -0.69
C ASP A 428 28.20 26.40 -1.35
N ALA A 429 27.78 26.17 -2.60
CA ALA A 429 28.10 24.96 -3.35
C ALA A 429 29.62 24.75 -3.52
N GLU A 430 30.40 25.83 -3.68
CA GLU A 430 31.86 25.75 -3.83
C GLU A 430 32.52 25.37 -2.50
N ARG A 431 32.07 25.91 -1.37
CA ARG A 431 32.57 25.50 -0.05
C ARG A 431 32.20 24.06 0.27
N LEU A 432 30.98 23.65 -0.03
CA LEU A 432 30.55 22.27 0.18
C LEU A 432 31.39 21.31 -0.68
N LYS A 433 31.64 21.67 -1.94
CA LYS A 433 32.53 20.92 -2.83
C LYS A 433 33.93 20.79 -2.24
N ALA A 434 34.54 21.88 -1.80
CA ALA A 434 35.86 21.86 -1.17
C ALA A 434 35.89 21.00 0.10
N VAL A 435 34.81 20.97 0.89
CA VAL A 435 34.71 20.05 2.04
C VAL A 435 34.72 18.59 1.58
N PHE A 436 33.91 18.22 0.59
CA PHE A 436 33.89 16.85 0.07
C PHE A 436 35.25 16.43 -0.51
N GLU A 437 35.89 17.28 -1.32
CA GLU A 437 37.20 17.00 -1.93
C GLU A 437 38.31 16.80 -0.89
N ASN A 438 38.25 17.49 0.25
CA ASN A 438 39.23 17.33 1.34
C ASN A 438 39.05 16.03 2.13
N PHE A 439 37.83 15.48 2.23
CA PHE A 439 37.55 14.27 3.01
C PHE A 439 37.51 13.00 2.17
N PHE A 440 37.26 13.12 0.87
CA PHE A 440 37.16 12.00 -0.08
C PHE A 440 38.22 12.16 -1.19
N ASP A 441 39.50 12.16 -0.82
CA ASP A 441 40.65 12.43 -1.71
C ASP A 441 41.36 11.16 -2.26
N GLU A 442 40.99 9.98 -1.76
CA GLU A 442 41.51 8.70 -2.24
C GLU A 442 41.09 8.36 -3.68
N ASP A 443 41.87 7.50 -4.36
CA ASP A 443 41.62 7.12 -5.76
C ASP A 443 40.23 6.49 -5.99
N VAL A 444 39.64 5.86 -4.96
CA VAL A 444 38.27 5.30 -5.01
C VAL A 444 37.17 6.36 -5.12
N HIS A 445 37.51 7.64 -4.91
CA HIS A 445 36.58 8.77 -4.89
C HIS A 445 36.66 9.66 -6.14
N LYS A 446 37.75 9.61 -6.91
CA LYS A 446 38.05 10.59 -7.98
C LYS A 446 37.15 10.54 -9.22
N ASP A 447 36.43 9.44 -9.44
CA ASP A 447 35.51 9.25 -10.58
C ASP A 447 34.08 8.91 -10.14
N ASN A 448 33.65 9.41 -8.98
CA ASN A 448 32.42 8.95 -8.35
C ASN A 448 31.25 9.93 -8.49
N CYS A 449 30.44 9.75 -9.55
CA CYS A 449 29.21 10.52 -9.76
C CYS A 449 28.25 10.50 -8.55
N PHE A 450 28.28 9.46 -7.71
CA PHE A 450 27.39 9.37 -6.54
C PHE A 450 27.71 10.40 -5.47
N LEU A 451 28.99 10.74 -5.24
CA LEU A 451 29.37 11.78 -4.27
C LEU A 451 28.90 13.16 -4.75
N ASP A 452 28.99 13.40 -6.05
CA ASP A 452 28.45 14.61 -6.68
C ASP A 452 26.92 14.68 -6.52
N ASP A 453 26.20 13.59 -6.79
CA ASP A 453 24.74 13.53 -6.60
C ASP A 453 24.34 13.81 -5.13
N VAL A 454 25.09 13.28 -4.16
CA VAL A 454 24.86 13.53 -2.73
C VAL A 454 25.07 15.01 -2.40
N ARG A 455 26.13 15.63 -2.93
CA ARG A 455 26.41 17.05 -2.75
C ARG A 455 25.28 17.90 -3.35
N GLU A 456 24.86 17.61 -4.57
CA GLU A 456 23.76 18.30 -5.25
C GLU A 456 22.45 18.17 -4.46
N PHE A 457 22.18 16.98 -3.91
CA PHE A 457 21.03 16.77 -3.05
C PHE A 457 21.08 17.62 -1.76
N ILE A 458 22.23 17.75 -1.11
CA ILE A 458 22.40 18.60 0.09
C ILE A 458 22.10 20.08 -0.25
N VAL A 459 22.62 20.57 -1.39
CA VAL A 459 22.36 21.95 -1.86
C VAL A 459 20.88 22.15 -2.17
N CYS A 460 20.25 21.18 -2.85
CA CYS A 460 18.82 21.19 -3.15
C CYS A 460 17.98 21.22 -1.86
N MET A 461 18.32 20.38 -0.89
CA MET A 461 17.65 20.30 0.41
C MET A 461 17.74 21.64 1.15
N HIS A 462 18.92 22.25 1.22
CA HIS A 462 19.10 23.56 1.84
C HIS A 462 18.32 24.67 1.11
N SER A 463 18.37 24.69 -0.23
CA SER A 463 17.74 25.73 -1.05
C SER A 463 16.22 25.64 -1.05
N SER A 464 15.66 24.43 -0.93
CA SER A 464 14.21 24.22 -0.95
C SER A 464 13.48 24.85 0.25
N GLY A 465 14.16 24.96 1.40
CA GLY A 465 13.54 25.40 2.66
C GLY A 465 12.45 24.46 3.21
N GLU A 466 12.13 23.36 2.52
CA GLU A 466 11.04 22.44 2.88
C GLU A 466 11.30 21.72 4.20
N VAL A 467 12.59 21.48 4.50
CA VAL A 467 13.06 20.90 5.75
C VAL A 467 14.00 21.90 6.42
N SER A 468 13.48 22.70 7.33
CA SER A 468 14.27 23.74 8.03
C SER A 468 15.09 23.21 9.21
N ASP A 469 14.65 22.11 9.82
CA ASP A 469 15.31 21.50 10.97
C ASP A 469 16.53 20.68 10.51
N VAL A 470 17.72 21.07 10.97
CA VAL A 470 19.01 20.43 10.61
C VAL A 470 19.03 18.95 10.99
N LYS A 471 18.41 18.55 12.09
CA LYS A 471 18.33 17.15 12.51
C LYS A 471 17.45 16.36 11.55
N VAL A 472 16.32 16.91 11.11
CA VAL A 472 15.43 16.26 10.13
C VAL A 472 16.11 16.14 8.77
N GLN A 473 16.88 17.16 8.35
CA GLN A 473 17.69 17.07 7.13
C GLN A 473 18.73 15.94 7.21
N LYS A 474 19.44 15.85 8.34
CA LYS A 474 20.40 14.78 8.61
C LYS A 474 19.73 13.40 8.56
N GLU A 475 18.59 13.23 9.22
CA GLU A 475 17.83 11.98 9.24
C GLU A 475 17.36 11.57 7.84
N LEU A 476 16.88 12.52 7.03
CA LEU A 476 16.48 12.29 5.63
C LEU A 476 17.67 11.80 4.79
N LEU A 477 18.78 12.53 4.80
CA LEU A 477 19.97 12.15 4.04
C LEU A 477 20.52 10.80 4.50
N HIS A 478 20.66 10.59 5.81
CA HIS A 478 21.13 9.32 6.37
C HIS A 478 20.22 8.16 5.94
N GLY A 479 18.89 8.36 5.98
CA GLY A 479 17.91 7.38 5.52
C GLY A 479 18.06 7.01 4.05
N ILE A 480 18.19 8.00 3.16
CA ILE A 480 18.41 7.80 1.73
C ILE A 480 19.72 7.04 1.48
N LEU A 481 20.83 7.45 2.10
CA LEU A 481 22.11 6.77 1.94
C LEU A 481 22.06 5.32 2.45
N ARG A 482 21.36 5.06 3.57
CA ARG A 482 21.12 3.71 4.08
C ARG A 482 20.27 2.87 3.15
N TYR A 483 19.27 3.47 2.50
CA TYR A 483 18.51 2.81 1.43
C TYR A 483 19.41 2.46 0.24
N CYS A 484 20.21 3.41 -0.27
CA CYS A 484 21.15 3.16 -1.36
C CYS A 484 22.16 2.05 -1.02
N GLN A 485 22.67 2.03 0.22
CA GLN A 485 23.50 0.94 0.73
C GLN A 485 22.75 -0.40 0.71
N PHE A 486 21.51 -0.42 1.18
CA PHE A 486 20.69 -1.63 1.27
C PHE A 486 20.40 -2.24 -0.10
N VAL A 487 19.99 -1.43 -1.09
CA VAL A 487 19.59 -1.93 -2.42
C VAL A 487 20.75 -2.33 -3.33
N ASN A 488 21.99 -1.98 -2.96
CA ASN A 488 23.21 -2.34 -3.68
C ASN A 488 24.09 -3.36 -2.93
N ALA A 489 23.67 -3.82 -1.75
CA ALA A 489 24.45 -4.76 -0.95
C ALA A 489 24.40 -6.18 -1.53
N LYS A 490 25.56 -6.83 -1.69
CA LYS A 490 25.67 -8.26 -2.00
C LYS A 490 25.39 -9.15 -0.80
N ASP A 491 25.78 -8.69 0.38
CA ASP A 491 25.68 -9.44 1.64
C ASP A 491 24.83 -8.70 2.67
N GLU A 492 24.33 -9.46 3.64
CA GLU A 492 23.64 -8.95 4.82
C GLU A 492 24.68 -8.44 5.84
N LYS A 493 25.06 -7.16 5.74
CA LYS A 493 25.95 -6.48 6.70
C LYS A 493 25.24 -5.43 7.55
#